data_AF-A0AAV6ZKS3-F1
#
_entry.id   AF-A0AAV6ZKS3-F1
#
_cell.length_a   1.000
_cell.length_b   1.000
_cell.length_c   1.000
_cell.angle_alpha   90.00
_cell.angle_beta   90.00
_cell.angle_gamma   90.00
#
_symmetry.space_group_name_H-M   'P 1'
#
loop_
_entity.id
_entity.type
_entity.pdbx_description
1 polymer ?
#
loop_
_entity_poly.entity_id
_entity_poly.type
_entity_poly.pdbx_seq_one_letter_code
_entity_poly.pdbx_strand_id
1 'polypeptide(L)'
;YPDKVDHLLQEEKKGLHNLKRYSENQLQEISRQLQVLYSHRQKLFEFCKEKGRVLDIISENARPRHLSQDQIGNKFLGPENTDCQAAIRSARGTCEKFRNIQPLNWYKPENRRELKESVTQALGKKADESAHIWEDSTLTSGDVRNMTQRQQRIHDEMETGYHLQLGPVSSLDLSVRERLDRPLVKILQRHPGTQLPESTLISQGTVSLQKSLSKTRDTIGLLHDTQIKLKEDQENKLRGESIDRAAARLRVRSAKGRRERLCL
;
A
#
# COMPACT_ATOMS: atom_id res chain seq x y z
N TYR A 1 -6.42 6.31 9.59
CA TYR A 1 -5.66 7.42 8.99
C TYR A 1 -4.92 6.86 7.79
N PRO A 2 -5.10 7.38 6.56
CA PRO A 2 -4.33 6.92 5.42
C PRO A 2 -2.84 7.19 5.66
N ASP A 3 -2.01 6.19 5.38
CA ASP A 3 -0.59 6.27 5.62
C ASP A 3 0.03 7.30 4.65
N LYS A 4 1.08 8.00 5.08
CA LYS A 4 1.84 8.92 4.21
C LYS A 4 2.35 8.18 2.97
N VAL A 5 2.69 6.90 3.13
CA VAL A 5 3.10 6.02 2.02
C VAL A 5 1.95 5.78 1.04
N ASP A 6 0.72 5.62 1.51
CA ASP A 6 -0.45 5.40 0.65
C ASP A 6 -0.71 6.61 -0.26
N HIS A 7 -0.55 7.82 0.28
CA HIS A 7 -0.64 9.05 -0.51
C HIS A 7 0.41 9.09 -1.62
N LEU A 8 1.68 8.81 -1.29
CA LEU A 8 2.76 8.80 -2.27
C LEU A 8 2.56 7.72 -3.35
N LEU A 9 2.06 6.54 -2.96
CA LEU A 9 1.71 5.47 -3.90
C LEU A 9 0.56 5.87 -4.84
N GLN A 10 -0.45 6.57 -4.33
CA GLN A 10 -1.55 7.08 -5.15
C GLN A 10 -1.08 8.15 -6.13
N GLU A 11 -0.21 9.05 -5.70
CA GLU A 11 0.40 10.07 -6.58
C GLU A 11 1.24 9.43 -7.68
N GLU A 12 2.07 8.44 -7.33
CA GLU A 12 2.84 7.68 -8.32
C GLU A 12 1.91 6.98 -9.32
N LYS A 13 0.86 6.31 -8.84
CA LYS A 13 -0.12 5.63 -9.69
C LYS A 13 -0.81 6.60 -10.66
N LYS A 14 -1.26 7.76 -10.17
CA LYS A 14 -1.90 8.80 -11.00
C LYS A 14 -0.92 9.32 -12.07
N GLY A 15 0.32 9.62 -11.69
CA GLY A 15 1.37 10.06 -12.61
C GLY A 15 1.65 9.03 -13.71
N LEU A 16 1.78 7.74 -13.35
CA LEU A 16 1.99 6.66 -14.31
C LEU A 16 0.81 6.48 -15.28
N HIS A 17 -0.42 6.60 -14.78
CA HIS A 17 -1.61 6.44 -15.60
C HIS A 17 -1.77 7.57 -16.63
N ASN A 18 -1.49 8.81 -16.21
CA ASN A 18 -1.49 9.96 -17.11
C ASN A 18 -0.44 9.81 -18.20
N LEU A 19 0.76 9.35 -17.84
CA LEU A 19 1.83 9.09 -18.81
C LEU A 19 1.44 8.00 -19.81
N LYS A 20 0.85 6.89 -19.33
CA LYS A 20 0.36 5.80 -20.18
C LYS A 20 -0.65 6.33 -21.21
N ARG A 21 -1.69 7.03 -20.74
CA ARG A 21 -2.72 7.61 -21.63
C ARG A 21 -2.11 8.56 -22.66
N TYR A 22 -1.19 9.43 -22.23
CA TYR A 22 -0.52 10.34 -23.15
C TYR A 22 0.29 9.58 -24.22
N SER A 23 1.05 8.55 -23.82
CA SER A 23 1.81 7.73 -24.77
C SER A 23 0.91 6.96 -25.74
N GLU A 24 -0.23 6.44 -25.28
CA GLU A 24 -1.19 5.73 -26.12
C GLU A 24 -1.83 6.66 -27.15
N ASN A 25 -2.22 7.87 -26.73
CA ASN A 25 -2.78 8.88 -27.63
C ASN A 25 -1.76 9.32 -28.70
N GLN A 26 -0.50 9.50 -28.31
CA GLN A 26 0.58 9.82 -29.26
C GLN A 26 0.82 8.68 -30.26
N LEU A 27 0.85 7.43 -29.78
CA LEU A 27 0.98 6.25 -30.66
C LEU A 27 -0.19 6.13 -31.63
N GLN A 28 -1.41 6.39 -31.18
CA GLN A 28 -2.60 6.41 -32.03
C GLN A 28 -2.49 7.50 -33.11
N GLU A 29 -2.06 8.71 -32.75
CA GLU A 29 -1.90 9.81 -33.71
C GLU A 29 -0.79 9.52 -34.73
N ILE A 30 0.35 8.99 -34.29
CA ILE A 30 1.44 8.55 -35.17
C ILE A 30 0.95 7.46 -36.12
N SER A 31 0.24 6.45 -35.61
CA SER A 31 -0.32 5.35 -36.42
C SER A 31 -1.29 5.87 -37.48
N ARG A 32 -2.19 6.79 -37.10
CA ARG A 32 -3.13 7.45 -38.01
C ARG A 32 -2.40 8.20 -39.12
N GLN A 33 -1.37 8.99 -38.77
CA GLN A 33 -0.61 9.76 -39.75
C GLN A 33 0.20 8.86 -40.69
N LEU A 34 0.77 7.76 -40.20
CA LEU A 34 1.44 6.77 -41.05
C LEU A 34 0.48 6.12 -42.05
N GLN A 35 -0.75 5.81 -41.64
CA GLN A 35 -1.78 5.26 -42.54
C GLN A 35 -2.16 6.27 -43.65
N VAL A 36 -2.29 7.55 -43.30
CA VAL A 36 -2.57 8.61 -44.27
C VAL A 36 -1.39 8.78 -45.24
N LEU A 37 -0.15 8.79 -44.75
CA LEU A 37 1.06 8.84 -45.60
C LEU A 37 1.16 7.62 -46.53
N TYR A 38 0.81 6.42 -46.06
CA TYR A 38 0.75 5.23 -46.89
C TYR A 38 -0.26 5.40 -48.04
N SER A 39 -1.45 5.94 -47.74
CA SER A 39 -2.47 6.21 -48.76
C SER A 39 -1.99 7.25 -49.80
N HIS A 40 -1.27 8.29 -49.37
CA HIS A 40 -0.67 9.28 -50.28
C HIS A 40 0.41 8.66 -51.17
N ARG A 41 1.27 7.80 -50.60
CA ARG A 41 2.27 7.06 -51.35
C ARG A 41 1.65 6.17 -52.42
N GLN A 42 0.57 5.45 -52.10
CA GLN A 42 -0.11 4.59 -53.06
C GLN A 42 -0.74 5.39 -54.21
N LYS A 43 -1.41 6.52 -53.90
CA LYS A 43 -1.97 7.41 -54.93
C LYS A 43 -0.89 7.99 -55.85
N LEU A 44 0.21 8.47 -55.29
CA LEU A 44 1.33 9.00 -56.07
C LEU A 44 2.00 7.92 -56.94
N PHE A 45 2.08 6.68 -56.43
CA PHE A 45 2.60 5.55 -57.20
C PHE A 45 1.73 5.24 -58.43
N GLU A 46 0.40 5.23 -58.29
CA GLU A 46 -0.50 5.05 -59.45
C GLU A 46 -0.34 6.18 -60.47
N PHE A 47 -0.24 7.45 -60.04
CA PHE A 47 0.04 8.56 -60.96
C PHE A 47 1.38 8.42 -61.68
N CYS A 48 2.43 7.96 -61.00
CA CYS A 48 3.72 7.67 -61.65
C CYS A 48 3.60 6.56 -62.68
N LYS A 49 2.82 5.51 -62.40
CA LYS A 49 2.57 4.39 -63.30
C LYS A 49 1.78 4.81 -64.54
N GLU A 50 0.74 5.62 -64.37
CA GLU A 50 -0.02 6.21 -65.47
C GLU A 50 0.84 7.11 -66.33
N LYS A 51 1.64 8.00 -65.71
CA LYS A 51 2.58 8.86 -66.44
C LYS A 51 3.61 8.04 -67.21
N GLY A 52 4.14 6.96 -66.62
CA GLY A 52 5.03 6.01 -67.31
C GLY A 52 4.38 5.43 -68.56
N ARG A 53 3.17 4.88 -68.43
CA ARG A 53 2.40 4.34 -69.58
C ARG A 53 2.15 5.39 -70.67
N VAL A 54 1.80 6.62 -70.30
CA VAL A 54 1.58 7.70 -71.26
C VAL A 54 2.88 8.05 -71.99
N LEU A 55 4.01 8.10 -71.27
CA LEU A 55 5.32 8.34 -71.89
C LEU A 55 5.73 7.20 -72.84
N ASP A 56 5.48 5.95 -72.46
CA ASP A 56 5.72 4.79 -73.31
C ASP A 56 4.90 4.90 -74.61
N ILE A 57 3.59 5.17 -74.51
CA ILE A 57 2.70 5.36 -75.67
C ILE A 57 3.15 6.55 -76.55
N ILE A 58 3.54 7.67 -75.95
CA ILE A 58 4.06 8.83 -76.70
C ILE A 58 5.36 8.45 -77.40
N SER A 59 6.27 7.72 -76.75
CA SER A 59 7.53 7.28 -77.34
C SER A 59 7.35 6.28 -78.48
N GLU A 60 6.37 5.37 -78.37
CA GLU A 60 6.02 4.40 -79.41
C GLU A 60 5.40 5.07 -80.64
N ASN A 61 4.64 6.15 -80.43
CA ASN A 61 4.00 6.93 -81.49
C ASN A 61 4.90 8.06 -82.05
N ALA A 62 5.96 8.44 -81.33
CA ALA A 62 6.96 9.42 -81.76
C ALA A 62 8.06 8.77 -82.61
N ARG A 63 7.71 8.24 -83.78
CA ARG A 63 8.71 7.97 -84.83
C ARG A 63 9.16 9.31 -85.47
N PRO A 64 10.43 9.44 -85.88
CA PRO A 64 11.04 10.75 -86.13
C PRO A 64 10.46 11.38 -87.40
N ARG A 65 9.59 12.38 -87.22
CA ARG A 65 9.49 13.47 -88.20
C ARG A 65 10.15 14.68 -87.58
N HIS A 66 11.19 15.16 -88.26
CA HIS A 66 11.91 16.41 -88.02
C HIS A 66 10.99 17.50 -87.47
N LEU A 67 10.98 17.67 -86.15
CA LEU A 67 10.41 18.81 -85.47
C LEU A 67 11.43 19.23 -84.43
N SER A 68 11.89 20.47 -84.58
CA SER A 68 12.93 21.11 -83.78
C SER A 68 12.73 20.85 -82.29
N GLN A 69 13.82 20.52 -81.63
CA GLN A 69 13.93 20.01 -80.26
C GLN A 69 13.29 20.93 -79.19
N ASP A 70 12.95 22.17 -79.54
CA ASP A 70 12.40 23.18 -78.64
C ASP A 70 10.86 23.11 -78.44
N GLN A 71 10.12 22.29 -79.18
CA GLN A 71 8.64 22.28 -79.11
C GLN A 71 8.00 21.04 -78.46
N ILE A 72 8.77 19.98 -78.21
CA ILE A 72 8.24 18.71 -77.69
C ILE A 72 8.03 18.77 -76.16
N GLY A 73 8.81 19.60 -75.46
CA GLY A 73 8.83 19.63 -74.00
C GLY A 73 7.56 20.12 -73.30
N ASN A 74 6.75 20.98 -73.96
CA ASN A 74 5.67 21.72 -73.27
C ASN A 74 4.29 21.67 -73.94
N LYS A 75 4.11 21.04 -75.11
CA LYS A 75 2.80 21.00 -75.82
C LYS A 75 2.01 19.70 -75.66
N PHE A 76 2.67 18.57 -75.38
CA PHE A 76 1.99 17.27 -75.17
C PHE A 76 1.62 17.00 -73.71
N LEU A 77 2.23 17.74 -72.80
CA LEU A 77 1.84 17.78 -71.40
C LEU A 77 0.78 18.88 -71.31
N GLY A 78 -0.50 18.49 -71.27
CA GLY A 78 -1.59 19.43 -70.99
C GLY A 78 -1.38 20.19 -69.66
N PRO A 79 -2.24 21.17 -69.33
CA PRO A 79 -2.11 21.96 -68.11
C PRO A 79 -1.81 21.02 -66.93
N GLU A 80 -0.78 21.37 -66.15
CA GLU A 80 -0.19 20.53 -65.11
C GLU A 80 -1.28 19.72 -64.40
N ASN A 81 -1.15 18.38 -64.39
CA ASN A 81 -2.17 17.51 -63.80
C ASN A 81 -2.51 17.98 -62.38
N THR A 82 -3.66 18.64 -62.26
CA THR A 82 -4.08 19.35 -61.05
C THR A 82 -4.28 18.38 -59.89
N ASP A 83 -4.65 17.14 -60.20
CA ASP A 83 -4.93 16.09 -59.24
C ASP A 83 -3.64 15.52 -58.64
N CYS A 84 -2.60 15.36 -59.46
CA CYS A 84 -1.27 14.96 -59.00
C CYS A 84 -0.65 16.06 -58.11
N GLN A 85 -0.76 17.33 -58.51
CA GLN A 85 -0.30 18.44 -57.67
C GLN A 85 -1.06 18.55 -56.35
N ALA A 86 -2.38 18.36 -56.36
CA ALA A 86 -3.19 18.33 -55.15
C ALA A 86 -2.74 17.21 -54.21
N ALA A 87 -2.49 16.00 -54.74
CA ALA A 87 -1.99 14.87 -53.97
C ALA A 87 -0.61 15.13 -53.35
N ILE A 88 0.31 15.78 -54.09
CA ILE A 88 1.63 16.19 -53.57
C ILE A 88 1.49 17.21 -52.43
N ARG A 89 0.63 18.21 -52.59
CA ARG A 89 0.38 19.23 -51.54
C ARG A 89 -0.21 18.59 -50.28
N SER A 90 -1.17 17.67 -50.41
CA SER A 90 -1.74 16.93 -49.28
C SER A 90 -0.71 16.03 -48.58
N ALA A 91 0.17 15.37 -49.34
CA ALA A 91 1.25 14.56 -48.79
C ALA A 91 2.25 15.42 -48.00
N ARG A 92 2.67 16.56 -48.55
CA ARG A 92 3.57 17.52 -47.87
C ARG A 92 2.95 18.05 -46.58
N GLY A 93 1.68 18.45 -46.60
CA GLY A 93 0.99 18.91 -45.40
C GLY A 93 0.87 17.83 -44.32
N THR A 94 0.73 16.55 -44.70
CA THR A 94 0.76 15.43 -43.74
C THR A 94 2.17 15.19 -43.19
N CYS A 95 3.21 15.30 -44.01
CA CYS A 95 4.60 15.21 -43.54
C CYS A 95 4.97 16.33 -42.56
N GLU A 96 4.49 17.55 -42.79
CA GLU A 96 4.68 18.67 -41.86
C GLU A 96 3.98 18.42 -40.53
N LYS A 97 2.73 17.93 -40.56
CA LYS A 97 2.00 17.52 -39.35
C LYS A 97 2.75 16.43 -38.59
N PHE A 98 3.31 15.45 -39.29
CA PHE A 98 4.12 14.38 -38.69
C PHE A 98 5.41 14.90 -38.08
N ARG A 99 6.08 15.83 -38.75
CA ARG A 99 7.30 16.47 -38.24
C ARG A 99 7.03 17.35 -37.01
N ASN A 100 5.84 17.92 -36.92
CA ASN A 100 5.40 18.77 -35.82
C ASN A 100 4.82 17.98 -34.63
N ILE A 101 4.62 16.66 -34.75
CA ILE A 101 4.41 15.82 -33.57
C ILE A 101 5.69 15.89 -32.74
N GLN A 102 5.66 16.65 -31.65
CA GLN A 102 6.79 16.73 -30.74
C GLN A 102 7.17 15.33 -30.25
N PRO A 103 8.47 14.99 -30.20
CA PRO A 103 8.89 13.81 -29.47
C PRO A 103 8.43 13.94 -28.02
N LEU A 104 8.00 12.81 -27.45
CA LEU A 104 7.47 12.67 -26.10
C LEU A 104 8.12 13.67 -25.13
N ASN A 105 7.42 14.76 -24.79
CA ASN A 105 7.99 15.76 -23.90
C ASN A 105 7.88 15.22 -22.47
N TRP A 106 9.00 14.71 -21.96
CA TRP A 106 9.11 13.92 -20.73
C TRP A 106 8.78 14.67 -19.42
N TYR A 107 8.37 15.94 -19.47
CA TYR A 107 8.03 16.83 -18.35
C TYR A 107 7.92 16.14 -16.96
N LYS A 108 8.95 15.78 -16.19
CA LYS A 108 10.41 15.68 -16.34
C LYS A 108 10.78 14.27 -15.84
N PRO A 109 11.73 13.54 -16.45
CA PRO A 109 12.14 12.23 -15.94
C PRO A 109 12.74 12.32 -14.53
N GLU A 110 13.34 13.46 -14.15
CA GLU A 110 13.74 13.80 -12.78
C GLU A 110 12.57 13.67 -11.80
N ASN A 111 11.45 14.38 -12.00
CA ASN A 111 10.28 14.33 -11.09
C ASN A 111 9.75 12.89 -10.88
N ARG A 112 9.83 12.03 -11.90
CA ARG A 112 9.39 10.63 -11.78
C ARG A 112 10.37 9.76 -11.02
N ARG A 113 11.67 9.95 -11.26
CA ARG A 113 12.71 9.24 -10.51
C ARG A 113 12.66 9.66 -9.04
N GLU A 114 12.54 10.96 -8.79
CA GLU A 114 12.35 11.54 -7.46
C GLU A 114 11.10 10.98 -6.78
N LEU A 115 9.95 10.89 -7.47
CA LEU A 115 8.74 10.31 -6.90
C LEU A 115 8.91 8.82 -6.58
N LYS A 116 9.55 8.06 -7.47
CA LYS A 116 9.86 6.63 -7.25
C LYS A 116 10.80 6.42 -6.07
N GLU A 117 11.83 7.24 -5.97
CA GLU A 117 12.81 7.24 -4.89
C GLU A 117 12.15 7.64 -3.58
N SER A 118 11.33 8.69 -3.57
CA SER A 118 10.54 9.14 -2.42
C SER A 118 9.63 8.04 -1.87
N VAL A 119 8.87 7.36 -2.74
CA VAL A 119 8.04 6.20 -2.32
C VAL A 119 8.91 5.07 -1.75
N THR A 120 10.07 4.81 -2.36
CA THR A 120 10.96 3.73 -1.91
C THR A 120 11.60 4.05 -0.56
N GLN A 121 12.01 5.31 -0.34
CA GLN A 121 12.51 5.79 0.94
C GLN A 121 11.41 5.79 2.00
N ALA A 122 10.18 6.20 1.64
CA ALA A 122 9.05 6.21 2.56
C ALA A 122 8.67 4.80 3.01
N LEU A 123 8.68 3.81 2.12
CA LEU A 123 8.52 2.39 2.46
C LEU A 123 9.63 1.89 3.40
N GLY A 124 10.88 2.29 3.16
CA GLY A 124 12.00 1.98 4.05
C GLY A 124 11.79 2.56 5.46
N LYS A 125 11.48 3.85 5.55
CA LYS A 125 11.18 4.53 6.82
C LYS A 125 10.03 3.87 7.57
N LYS A 126 8.93 3.55 6.87
CA LYS A 126 7.78 2.85 7.47
C LYS A 126 8.17 1.47 8.01
N ALA A 127 9.02 0.74 7.30
CA ALA A 127 9.52 -0.54 7.79
C ALA A 127 10.36 -0.38 9.06
N ASP A 128 11.23 0.62 9.11
CA ASP A 128 12.06 0.91 10.28
C ASP A 128 11.23 1.41 11.48
N GLU A 129 10.21 2.24 11.23
CA GLU A 129 9.21 2.64 12.24
C GLU A 129 8.43 1.41 12.76
N SER A 130 8.06 0.48 11.88
CA SER A 130 7.38 -0.76 12.28
C SER A 130 8.27 -1.66 13.13
N ALA A 131 9.56 -1.72 12.82
CA ALA A 131 10.55 -2.44 13.62
C ALA A 131 10.70 -1.82 15.02
N HIS A 132 10.78 -0.49 15.12
CA HIS A 132 10.86 0.19 16.42
C HIS A 132 9.62 -0.06 17.28
N ILE A 133 8.42 0.05 16.70
CA ILE A 133 7.17 -0.24 17.43
C ILE A 133 7.13 -1.70 17.87
N TRP A 134 7.66 -2.62 17.06
CA TRP A 134 7.76 -4.02 17.44
C TRP A 134 8.70 -4.25 18.64
N GLU A 135 9.86 -3.59 18.65
CA GLU A 135 10.81 -3.64 19.77
C GLU A 135 10.17 -3.10 21.06
N ASP A 136 9.53 -1.94 20.99
CA ASP A 136 8.79 -1.35 22.12
C ASP A 136 7.65 -2.25 22.60
N SER A 137 6.90 -2.86 21.67
CA SER A 137 5.83 -3.81 21.98
C SER A 137 6.38 -5.08 22.66
N THR A 138 7.60 -5.48 22.32
CA THR A 138 8.27 -6.63 22.92
C THR A 138 8.70 -6.32 24.35
N LEU A 139 9.25 -5.13 24.59
CA LEU A 139 9.62 -4.67 25.93
C LEU A 139 8.39 -4.55 26.84
N THR A 140 7.36 -3.86 26.38
CA THR A 140 6.10 -3.68 27.13
C THR A 140 5.39 -5.00 27.41
N SER A 141 5.45 -5.98 26.50
CA SER A 141 4.94 -7.33 26.74
C SER A 141 5.68 -8.03 27.90
N GLY A 142 7.00 -7.82 28.01
CA GLY A 142 7.81 -8.27 29.15
C GLY A 142 7.36 -7.62 30.46
N ASP A 143 7.14 -6.31 30.46
CA ASP A 143 6.68 -5.57 31.64
C ASP A 143 5.29 -6.01 32.09
N VAL A 144 4.34 -6.19 31.17
CA VAL A 144 2.99 -6.69 31.46
C VAL A 144 3.04 -8.10 32.06
N ARG A 145 3.91 -8.97 31.54
CA ARG A 145 4.12 -10.31 32.10
C ARG A 145 4.62 -10.25 33.55
N ASN A 146 5.61 -9.40 33.82
CA ASN A 146 6.15 -9.21 35.17
C ASN A 146 5.09 -8.64 36.11
N MET A 147 4.29 -7.69 35.64
CA MET A 147 3.21 -7.08 36.42
C MET A 147 2.10 -8.09 36.71
N THR A 148 1.75 -8.94 35.75
CA THR A 148 0.78 -10.03 35.93
C THR A 148 1.24 -10.99 37.02
N GLN A 149 2.51 -11.43 36.97
CA GLN A 149 3.08 -12.32 38.00
C GLN A 149 3.13 -11.66 39.38
N ARG A 150 3.36 -10.35 39.45
CA ARG A 150 3.33 -9.61 40.71
C ARG A 150 1.90 -9.51 41.26
N GLN A 151 0.93 -9.16 40.42
CA GLN A 151 -0.46 -9.07 40.83
C GLN A 151 -1.03 -10.42 41.25
N GLN A 152 -0.67 -11.50 40.55
CA GLN A 152 -1.07 -12.86 40.93
C GLN A 152 -0.57 -13.22 42.33
N ARG A 153 0.71 -12.97 42.63
CA ARG A 153 1.26 -13.22 43.97
C ARG A 153 0.51 -12.44 45.06
N ILE A 154 0.26 -11.15 44.83
CA ILE A 154 -0.48 -10.30 45.78
C ILE A 154 -1.91 -10.83 45.95
N HIS A 155 -2.57 -11.24 44.86
CA HIS A 155 -3.90 -11.85 44.92
C HIS A 155 -3.90 -13.14 45.76
N ASP A 156 -2.98 -14.06 45.51
CA ASP A 156 -2.89 -15.34 46.22
C ASP A 156 -2.60 -15.13 47.73
N GLU A 157 -1.75 -14.17 48.07
CA GLU A 157 -1.49 -13.76 49.46
C GLU A 157 -2.74 -13.19 50.14
N MET A 158 -3.47 -12.30 49.46
CA MET A 158 -4.73 -11.74 49.97
C MET A 158 -5.83 -12.79 50.09
N GLU A 159 -5.90 -13.74 49.16
CA GLU A 159 -6.88 -14.83 49.15
C GLU A 159 -6.63 -15.77 50.33
N THR A 160 -5.36 -16.11 50.57
CA THR A 160 -4.96 -16.86 51.76
C THR A 160 -5.37 -16.11 53.04
N GLY A 161 -5.11 -14.81 53.12
CA GLY A 161 -5.52 -13.97 54.25
C GLY A 161 -7.05 -13.90 54.44
N TYR A 162 -7.81 -13.84 53.35
CA TYR A 162 -9.27 -13.87 53.37
C TYR A 162 -9.82 -15.16 53.96
N HIS A 163 -9.30 -16.31 53.52
CA HIS A 163 -9.71 -17.60 54.01
C HIS A 163 -9.37 -17.81 55.48
N LEU A 164 -8.20 -17.32 55.93
CA LEU A 164 -7.84 -17.33 57.35
C LEU A 164 -8.81 -16.49 58.20
N GLN A 165 -9.28 -15.33 57.70
CA GLN A 165 -10.24 -14.48 58.40
C GLN A 165 -11.65 -15.06 58.47
N LEU A 166 -12.10 -15.75 57.43
CA LEU A 166 -13.39 -16.47 57.43
C LEU A 166 -13.41 -17.61 58.47
N GLY A 167 -12.24 -18.09 58.87
CA GLY A 167 -12.10 -19.17 59.82
C GLY A 167 -12.44 -20.54 59.22
N PRO A 168 -12.40 -21.59 60.05
CA PRO A 168 -12.67 -22.95 59.58
C PRO A 168 -14.11 -23.10 59.09
N VAL A 169 -14.25 -23.67 57.89
CA VAL A 169 -15.56 -23.95 57.26
C VAL A 169 -16.32 -25.05 58.03
N SER A 170 -15.60 -25.93 58.72
CA SER A 170 -16.18 -26.99 59.55
C SER A 170 -15.75 -26.90 61.01
N SER A 171 -16.69 -27.18 61.91
CA SER A 171 -16.42 -27.35 63.35
C SER A 171 -15.50 -28.54 63.67
N LEU A 172 -15.26 -29.43 62.69
CA LEU A 172 -14.29 -30.52 62.76
C LEU A 172 -12.84 -30.03 62.57
N ASP A 173 -12.63 -28.87 61.95
CA ASP A 173 -11.30 -28.32 61.64
C ASP A 173 -10.69 -27.55 62.84
N LEU A 174 -11.46 -27.41 63.93
CA LEU A 174 -11.00 -26.82 65.18
C LEU A 174 -10.26 -27.86 66.02
N SER A 175 -8.93 -27.74 66.08
CA SER A 175 -8.05 -28.63 66.87
C SER A 175 -8.24 -28.47 68.39
N VAL A 176 -8.74 -27.32 68.86
CA VAL A 176 -8.96 -27.03 70.29
C VAL A 176 -10.42 -26.66 70.51
N ARG A 177 -11.23 -27.64 70.91
CA ARG A 177 -12.65 -27.44 71.26
C ARG A 177 -12.77 -26.82 72.65
N GLU A 178 -12.91 -25.51 72.74
CA GLU A 178 -13.84 -24.97 73.74
C GLU A 178 -15.22 -24.89 73.10
N ARG A 179 -16.03 -25.94 73.33
CA ARG A 179 -17.43 -25.96 72.89
C ARG A 179 -18.14 -24.80 73.58
N LEU A 180 -18.71 -23.87 72.81
CA LEU A 180 -19.53 -22.76 73.30
C LEU A 180 -20.73 -23.22 74.15
N ASP A 181 -21.10 -24.51 74.05
CA ASP A 181 -22.15 -25.16 74.84
C ASP A 181 -21.74 -25.47 76.29
N ARG A 182 -20.45 -25.37 76.63
CA ARG A 182 -19.99 -25.62 77.99
C ARG A 182 -20.59 -24.57 78.94
N PRO A 183 -21.13 -24.99 80.10
CA PRO A 183 -21.76 -24.06 81.03
C PRO A 183 -20.80 -22.95 81.51
N LEU A 184 -19.50 -23.23 81.58
CA LEU A 184 -18.47 -22.25 81.95
C LEU A 184 -18.33 -21.11 80.91
N VAL A 185 -18.48 -21.44 79.62
CA VAL A 185 -18.41 -20.46 78.52
C VAL A 185 -19.69 -19.62 78.47
N LYS A 186 -20.86 -20.19 78.79
CA LYS A 186 -22.12 -19.44 78.95
C LYS A 186 -22.09 -18.42 80.09
N ILE A 187 -21.34 -18.70 81.17
CA ILE A 187 -21.20 -17.79 82.32
C ILE A 187 -20.19 -16.67 82.04
N LEU A 188 -19.15 -16.95 81.26
CA LEU A 188 -18.12 -15.98 80.85
C LEU A 188 -18.49 -15.20 79.59
N GLN A 189 -19.43 -15.69 78.77
CA GLN A 189 -20.14 -14.90 77.74
C GLN A 189 -21.09 -13.91 78.42
N ARG A 190 -20.53 -12.92 79.12
CA ARG A 190 -21.26 -11.76 79.66
C ARG A 190 -21.61 -10.72 78.60
N HIS A 191 -21.23 -10.95 77.35
CA HIS A 191 -21.59 -10.09 76.23
C HIS A 191 -22.55 -10.86 75.32
N PRO A 192 -23.75 -10.32 75.04
CA PRO A 192 -24.59 -10.88 73.99
C PRO A 192 -23.75 -10.93 72.73
N GLY A 193 -23.67 -12.12 72.12
CA GLY A 193 -22.84 -12.35 70.94
C GLY A 193 -23.04 -11.24 69.92
N THR A 194 -21.94 -10.82 69.27
CA THR A 194 -21.86 -9.89 68.13
C THR A 194 -21.71 -8.37 68.36
N GLN A 195 -21.67 -7.83 69.58
CA GLN A 195 -21.50 -6.37 69.79
C GLN A 195 -20.12 -5.93 70.32
N LEU A 196 -19.08 -6.72 70.12
CA LEU A 196 -17.72 -6.26 70.39
C LEU A 196 -17.29 -5.29 69.27
N PRO A 197 -16.82 -4.07 69.56
CA PRO A 197 -16.34 -3.13 68.55
C PRO A 197 -15.20 -3.72 67.69
N GLU A 198 -14.44 -4.66 68.24
CA GLU A 198 -13.41 -5.42 67.50
C GLU A 198 -14.04 -6.32 66.43
N SER A 199 -15.21 -6.90 66.70
CA SER A 199 -15.92 -7.76 65.73
C SER A 199 -16.46 -6.95 64.56
N THR A 200 -16.94 -5.73 64.78
CA THR A 200 -17.40 -4.86 63.68
C THR A 200 -16.23 -4.39 62.81
N LEU A 201 -15.07 -4.11 63.42
CA LEU A 201 -13.83 -3.78 62.69
C LEU A 201 -13.35 -4.96 61.82
N ILE A 202 -13.38 -6.20 62.33
CA ILE A 202 -13.03 -7.39 61.55
C ILE A 202 -14.01 -7.60 60.39
N SER A 203 -15.32 -7.44 60.62
CA SER A 203 -16.34 -7.52 59.55
C SER A 203 -16.16 -6.42 58.49
N GLN A 204 -15.77 -5.20 58.88
CA GLN A 204 -15.46 -4.14 57.92
C GLN A 204 -14.17 -4.42 57.14
N GLY A 205 -13.14 -4.96 57.82
CA GLY A 205 -11.89 -5.39 57.22
C GLY A 205 -12.08 -6.49 56.19
N THR A 206 -12.87 -7.52 56.51
CA THR A 206 -13.19 -8.64 55.60
C THR A 206 -13.94 -8.16 54.35
N VAL A 207 -14.94 -7.30 54.49
CA VAL A 207 -15.63 -6.69 53.34
C VAL A 207 -14.68 -5.86 52.48
N SER A 208 -13.77 -5.10 53.10
CA SER A 208 -12.77 -4.31 52.38
C SER A 208 -11.77 -5.19 51.64
N LEU A 209 -11.33 -6.28 52.26
CA LEU A 209 -10.42 -7.26 51.67
C LEU A 209 -11.07 -8.02 50.51
N GLN A 210 -12.34 -8.43 50.65
CA GLN A 210 -13.12 -9.02 49.56
C GLN A 210 -13.22 -8.09 48.35
N LYS A 211 -13.45 -6.79 48.57
CA LYS A 211 -13.45 -5.78 47.50
C LYS A 211 -12.07 -5.62 46.86
N SER A 212 -10.99 -5.72 47.63
CA SER A 212 -9.62 -5.67 47.11
C SER A 212 -9.27 -6.91 46.28
N LEU A 213 -9.73 -8.09 46.70
CA LEU A 213 -9.62 -9.33 45.92
C LEU A 213 -10.34 -9.24 44.59
N SER A 214 -11.59 -8.78 44.58
CA SER A 214 -12.33 -8.61 43.33
C SER A 214 -11.62 -7.62 42.39
N LYS A 215 -11.16 -6.47 42.92
CA LYS A 215 -10.41 -5.48 42.13
C LYS A 215 -9.12 -6.05 41.56
N THR A 216 -8.33 -6.77 42.35
CA THR A 216 -7.06 -7.34 41.86
C THR A 216 -7.30 -8.43 40.83
N ARG A 217 -8.32 -9.27 41.01
CA ARG A 217 -8.79 -10.21 39.99
C ARG A 217 -9.14 -9.52 38.68
N ASP A 218 -9.91 -8.42 38.73
CA ASP A 218 -10.27 -7.64 37.54
C ASP A 218 -9.02 -7.03 36.87
N THR A 219 -8.07 -6.52 37.66
CA THR A 219 -6.81 -6.00 37.10
C THR A 219 -5.95 -7.07 36.45
N ILE A 220 -5.91 -8.29 37.00
CA ILE A 220 -5.22 -9.44 36.39
C ILE A 220 -5.89 -9.78 35.06
N GLY A 221 -7.22 -9.79 35.00
CA GLY A 221 -7.97 -9.96 33.76
C GLY A 221 -7.58 -8.92 32.70
N LEU A 222 -7.55 -7.64 33.08
CA LEU A 222 -7.12 -6.57 32.19
C LEU A 222 -5.68 -6.74 31.68
N LEU A 223 -4.76 -7.18 32.54
CA LEU A 223 -3.37 -7.44 32.16
C LEU A 223 -3.24 -8.63 31.18
N HIS A 224 -4.09 -9.65 31.31
CA HIS A 224 -4.15 -10.73 30.33
C HIS A 224 -4.68 -10.24 28.98
N ASP A 225 -5.74 -9.44 28.98
CA ASP A 225 -6.29 -8.86 27.76
C ASP A 225 -5.27 -7.96 27.05
N THR A 226 -4.52 -7.15 27.81
CA THR A 226 -3.46 -6.31 27.23
C THR A 226 -2.31 -7.16 26.69
N GLN A 227 -1.95 -8.26 27.35
CA GLN A 227 -0.93 -9.18 26.87
C GLN A 227 -1.32 -9.84 25.54
N ILE A 228 -2.59 -10.23 25.38
CA ILE A 228 -3.10 -10.80 24.11
C ILE A 228 -3.00 -9.76 23.00
N LYS A 229 -3.48 -8.53 23.25
CA LYS A 229 -3.41 -7.43 22.28
C LYS A 229 -1.97 -7.10 21.88
N LEU A 230 -1.05 -7.03 22.84
CA LEU A 230 0.36 -6.77 22.56
C LEU A 230 1.00 -7.86 21.69
N LYS A 231 0.61 -9.13 21.86
CA LYS A 231 1.09 -10.22 20.98
C LYS A 231 0.54 -10.08 19.57
N GLU A 232 -0.75 -9.77 19.43
CA GLU A 232 -1.35 -9.52 18.12
C GLU A 232 -0.67 -8.34 17.41
N ASP A 233 -0.45 -7.23 18.13
CA ASP A 233 0.26 -6.07 17.61
C ASP A 233 1.70 -6.42 17.22
N GLN A 234 2.39 -7.21 18.05
CA GLN A 234 3.74 -7.70 17.77
C GLN A 234 3.78 -8.48 16.44
N GLU A 235 2.89 -9.44 16.24
CA GLU A 235 2.82 -10.21 14.99
C GLU A 235 2.45 -9.33 13.78
N ASN A 236 1.50 -8.42 13.96
CA ASN A 236 1.06 -7.51 12.91
C ASN A 236 2.19 -6.57 12.46
N LYS A 237 2.99 -6.04 13.39
CA LYS A 237 4.12 -5.16 13.09
C LYS A 237 5.26 -5.90 12.40
N LEU A 238 5.60 -7.12 12.82
CA LEU A 238 6.58 -7.97 12.13
C LEU A 238 6.17 -8.25 10.68
N ARG A 239 4.90 -8.61 10.47
CA ARG A 239 4.39 -8.87 9.11
C ARG A 239 4.43 -7.59 8.28
N GLY A 240 4.01 -6.46 8.85
CA GLY A 240 4.06 -5.14 8.20
C GLY A 240 5.48 -4.77 7.75
N GLU A 241 6.45 -4.84 8.66
CA GLU A 241 7.86 -4.59 8.39
C GLU A 241 8.40 -5.47 7.25
N SER A 242 8.12 -6.78 7.32
CA SER A 242 8.58 -7.74 6.30
C SER A 242 8.01 -7.41 4.91
N ILE A 243 6.72 -7.07 4.83
CA ILE A 243 6.04 -6.68 3.60
C ILE A 243 6.63 -5.37 3.06
N ASP A 244 6.79 -4.35 3.91
CA ASP A 244 7.30 -3.04 3.50
C ASP A 244 8.76 -3.13 3.01
N ARG A 245 9.62 -3.89 3.70
CA ARG A 245 10.98 -4.18 3.21
C ARG A 245 10.99 -4.99 1.92
N ALA A 246 10.12 -5.99 1.79
CA ALA A 246 9.99 -6.75 0.55
C ALA A 246 9.57 -5.85 -0.62
N ALA A 247 8.60 -4.96 -0.41
CA ALA A 247 8.13 -3.99 -1.38
C ALA A 247 9.27 -3.01 -1.78
N ALA A 248 9.98 -2.43 -0.82
CA ALA A 248 11.13 -1.56 -1.09
C ALA A 248 12.21 -2.27 -1.92
N ARG A 249 12.57 -3.52 -1.55
CA ARG A 249 13.54 -4.34 -2.30
C ARG A 249 13.08 -4.66 -3.73
N LEU A 250 11.81 -4.99 -3.93
CA LEU A 250 11.24 -5.24 -5.26
C LEU A 250 11.33 -3.99 -6.14
N ARG A 251 11.06 -2.82 -5.58
CA ARG A 251 11.15 -1.54 -6.30
C ARG A 251 12.57 -1.23 -6.74
N VAL A 252 13.56 -1.41 -5.86
CA VAL A 252 14.99 -1.24 -6.21
C VAL A 252 15.43 -2.22 -7.29
N ARG A 253 15.03 -3.49 -7.20
CA ARG A 253 15.33 -4.50 -8.24
C ARG A 253 14.71 -4.14 -9.59
N SER A 254 13.45 -3.73 -9.60
CA SER A 254 12.74 -3.30 -10.82
C SER A 254 13.39 -2.07 -11.47
N ALA A 255 13.95 -1.16 -10.67
CA ALA A 255 14.69 0.00 -11.17
C ALA A 255 16.04 -0.36 -11.82
N LYS A 256 16.77 -1.35 -11.25
CA LYS A 256 18.07 -1.80 -11.79
C LYS A 256 17.95 -2.80 -12.95
N GLY A 257 16.87 -3.59 -13.01
CA GLY A 257 16.77 -4.77 -13.89
C GLY A 257 16.06 -4.60 -15.24
N ARG A 258 15.60 -3.40 -15.64
CA ARG A 258 14.87 -3.20 -16.93
C ARG A 258 15.72 -2.60 -18.05
N ARG A 259 16.91 -3.18 -18.28
CA ARG A 259 17.53 -3.20 -19.62
C ARG A 259 17.30 -4.53 -20.35
N GLU A 260 16.67 -5.52 -19.73
CA GLU A 260 16.48 -6.82 -20.36
C GLU A 260 15.12 -6.93 -21.05
N ARG A 261 15.20 -7.04 -22.38
CA ARG A 261 14.25 -7.63 -23.33
C ARG A 261 12.96 -6.83 -23.58
N LEU A 262 13.10 -5.72 -24.29
CA LEU A 262 12.22 -5.50 -25.44
C LEU A 262 12.80 -6.33 -26.60
N CYS A 263 12.50 -7.62 -26.59
CA CYS A 263 12.60 -8.42 -27.81
C CYS A 263 11.32 -8.13 -28.61
N LEU A 264 11.43 -7.18 -29.54
CA LEU A 264 10.66 -7.16 -30.77
C LEU A 264 11.65 -7.47 -31.90
#